data_AF-A0A955YF78-F1
#
_entry.id   AF-A0A955YF78-F1
#
_cell.length_a   1.000
_cell.length_b   1.000
_cell.length_c   1.000
_cell.angle_alpha   90.00
_cell.angle_beta   90.00
_cell.angle_gamma   90.00
#
_symmetry.space_group_name_H-M   'P 1'
#
loop_
_entity.id
_entity.type
_entity.pdbx_description
1 polymer ?
#
loop_
_entity_poly.entity_id
_entity_poly.type
_entity_poly.pdbx_seq_one_letter_code
_entity_poly.pdbx_strand_id
1 'polypeptide(L)'
;MSLRRTSDLTVRAALAVSLLFAGGCTPDVGPCDPFAARQVVFLNTGAASADDGIPMFAGQGLVQTSCGNSQFCHSEAATSTNNRRGVPIGLDFDLDVPCSPSGCDPGGLARLRASQQRAFDLREHILLEVERGTMPPGREGADVVQDAGKFVQVDTSDPFFAGGVESGVPLPEIGSREGRAILANWLACGLPVVERYEEPNSPQDSGRNCRGSTDCVYRVTPNPSIPVPHWPSLYEEMIEPFCGASCHGEGAPDNREESQLDLGNIELAYAQLVDRIAAGEECIDTGMVLVVPGDPEASLLVDKMAEPNPVCGDPMPSGVGLFPDSYMDVLRQWIREGALEGCFDATFANGRAVTPPSLVVAPTRSFTVEAWIQPTAVASRQVIVTLDGSDPAAFEFTLAIDAMGRVEATLDTRNGPITLVHPAVLGGNDVYHHVALMYDADAMPRPAARLFVDGIPVSEDTEYAADDEIMRSLAIGDLPVSVGSAPFAGVISDVRMSNTARYAVDDPPAADEPWFVAGARLVADDETIVLYPIHESPGATMLRDGGSDALHATISGGVTLATVACR
;
A
#
# COMPACT_ATOMS: atom_id res chain seq x y z
N MET A 1 78.13 3.94 -1.99
CA MET A 1 79.03 4.89 -1.30
C MET A 1 78.50 6.30 -1.56
N SER A 2 78.19 7.04 -0.49
CA SER A 2 77.88 8.49 -0.40
C SER A 2 76.56 9.07 -0.97
N LEU A 3 75.65 9.26 -0.01
CA LEU A 3 74.65 10.32 0.24
C LEU A 3 74.85 11.78 -0.29
N ARG A 4 73.68 12.47 -0.36
CA ARG A 4 73.31 13.92 -0.22
C ARG A 4 73.12 14.76 -1.51
N ARG A 5 71.89 15.24 -1.82
CA ARG A 5 71.18 16.50 -1.39
C ARG A 5 71.89 17.76 -1.95
N THR A 6 71.30 18.74 -2.66
CA THR A 6 69.96 19.36 -2.65
C THR A 6 69.70 20.24 -3.92
N SER A 7 68.42 20.51 -4.21
CA SER A 7 67.79 21.80 -4.62
C SER A 7 68.23 22.53 -5.91
N ASP A 8 67.35 22.66 -6.94
CA ASP A 8 66.30 23.70 -6.99
C ASP A 8 65.52 23.73 -8.33
N LEU A 9 64.26 24.13 -8.17
CA LEU A 9 63.16 24.41 -9.10
C LEU A 9 63.48 24.89 -10.53
N THR A 10 62.70 24.40 -11.51
CA THR A 10 61.93 25.26 -12.43
C THR A 10 60.87 24.47 -13.23
N VAL A 11 59.62 24.62 -12.77
CA VAL A 11 58.33 24.69 -13.48
C VAL A 11 58.34 24.40 -15.00
N ARG A 12 57.69 23.30 -15.42
CA ARG A 12 56.89 23.25 -16.66
C ARG A 12 55.67 22.34 -16.50
N ALA A 13 54.53 22.94 -16.85
CA ALA A 13 53.15 22.48 -16.72
C ALA A 13 52.87 21.06 -17.25
N ALA A 14 52.19 20.26 -16.42
CA ALA A 14 51.37 19.15 -16.88
C ALA A 14 49.91 19.63 -16.85
N LEU A 15 49.29 19.65 -18.03
CA LEU A 15 47.86 19.87 -18.21
C LEU A 15 47.13 18.64 -17.64
N ALA A 16 46.76 18.71 -16.36
CA ALA A 16 45.75 17.80 -15.81
C ALA A 16 44.39 18.39 -16.18
N VAL A 17 43.74 17.79 -17.17
CA VAL A 17 42.32 18.00 -17.42
C VAL A 17 41.57 17.39 -16.23
N SER A 18 41.34 18.21 -15.22
CA SER A 18 40.39 17.93 -14.15
C SER A 18 38.99 18.00 -14.77
N LEU A 19 38.50 16.84 -15.23
CA LEU A 19 37.07 16.61 -15.42
C LEU A 19 36.42 16.65 -14.03
N LEU A 20 36.11 17.85 -13.57
CA LEU A 20 35.12 18.10 -12.54
C LEU A 20 33.76 17.71 -13.14
N PHE A 21 33.37 16.46 -12.95
CA PHE A 21 31.96 16.11 -12.93
C PHE A 21 31.36 16.80 -11.70
N ALA A 22 30.90 18.03 -11.89
CA ALA A 22 29.83 18.56 -11.06
C ALA A 22 28.57 17.78 -11.44
N GLY A 23 28.45 16.56 -10.92
CA GLY A 23 27.14 15.94 -10.74
C GLY A 23 26.43 16.79 -9.71
N GLY A 24 25.72 17.83 -10.18
CA GLY A 24 24.78 18.53 -9.32
C GLY A 24 23.76 17.49 -8.89
N CYS A 25 23.68 17.23 -7.59
CA CYS A 25 22.59 16.46 -7.02
C CYS A 25 21.30 17.17 -7.44
N THR A 26 20.56 16.64 -8.42
CA THR A 26 19.15 16.98 -8.55
C THR A 26 18.49 16.47 -7.27
N PRO A 27 17.66 17.29 -6.59
CA PRO A 27 16.94 16.81 -5.43
C PRO A 27 16.04 15.67 -5.89
N ASP A 28 16.24 14.51 -5.29
CA ASP A 28 15.32 13.40 -5.43
C ASP A 28 14.04 13.76 -4.66
N VAL A 29 12.89 13.62 -5.31
CA VAL A 29 11.58 13.82 -4.66
C VAL A 29 11.29 12.70 -3.64
N GLY A 30 12.09 11.64 -3.64
CA GLY A 30 12.06 10.57 -2.65
C GLY A 30 10.95 9.53 -2.92
N PRO A 31 10.79 8.55 -2.03
CA PRO A 31 9.71 7.57 -2.13
C PRO A 31 8.35 8.23 -1.90
N CYS A 32 7.33 7.72 -2.59
CA CYS A 32 5.95 8.14 -2.42
C CYS A 32 5.31 7.49 -1.19
N ASP A 33 4.75 8.31 -0.31
CA ASP A 33 3.70 7.96 0.64
C ASP A 33 2.34 8.40 0.04
N PRO A 34 1.58 7.44 -0.55
CA PRO A 34 0.34 7.75 -1.26
C PRO A 34 -0.78 8.23 -0.35
N PHE A 35 -0.72 7.95 0.96
CA PHE A 35 -1.72 8.38 1.94
C PHE A 35 -1.49 9.85 2.31
N ALA A 36 -0.25 10.20 2.68
CA ALA A 36 0.09 11.60 2.97
C ALA A 36 -0.05 12.50 1.73
N ALA A 37 0.24 12.01 0.53
CA ALA A 37 0.07 12.77 -0.71
C ALA A 37 -1.40 13.07 -1.04
N ARG A 38 -2.34 12.28 -0.52
CA ARG A 38 -3.78 12.45 -0.68
C ARG A 38 -4.47 13.07 0.53
N GLN A 39 -3.71 13.67 1.46
CA GLN A 39 -4.30 14.44 2.56
C GLN A 39 -5.13 15.60 2.01
N VAL A 40 -6.44 15.61 2.28
CA VAL A 40 -7.34 16.67 1.84
C VAL A 40 -7.25 17.88 2.77
N VAL A 41 -7.21 19.05 2.16
CA VAL A 41 -7.22 20.37 2.81
C VAL A 41 -8.26 21.25 2.14
N PHE A 42 -8.67 22.30 2.84
CA PHE A 42 -9.74 23.18 2.37
C PHE A 42 -9.25 24.61 2.25
N LEU A 43 -9.65 25.30 1.18
CA LEU A 43 -9.33 26.70 0.99
C LEU A 43 -10.05 27.54 2.06
N ASN A 44 -9.29 28.38 2.77
CA ASN A 44 -9.79 29.41 3.66
C ASN A 44 -9.37 30.77 3.08
N THR A 45 -10.34 31.49 2.55
CA THR A 45 -10.15 32.81 1.93
C THR A 45 -10.07 33.95 2.96
N GLY A 46 -10.28 33.65 4.25
CA GLY A 46 -10.29 34.62 5.35
C GLY A 46 -11.58 35.46 5.44
N ALA A 47 -12.55 35.21 4.55
CA ALA A 47 -13.88 35.81 4.53
C ALA A 47 -14.88 34.79 3.99
N ALA A 48 -16.16 34.91 4.34
CA ALA A 48 -17.21 34.06 3.77
C ALA A 48 -17.35 34.36 2.27
N SER A 49 -16.73 33.52 1.43
CA SER A 49 -16.77 33.58 -0.03
C SER A 49 -17.29 32.26 -0.60
N ALA A 50 -17.67 32.25 -1.89
CA ALA A 50 -18.09 31.02 -2.57
C ALA A 50 -16.92 30.04 -2.79
N ASP A 51 -15.69 30.55 -2.74
CA ASP A 51 -14.46 29.77 -2.90
C ASP A 51 -14.00 29.16 -1.56
N ASP A 52 -14.61 29.56 -0.45
CA ASP A 52 -14.28 29.07 0.89
C ASP A 52 -14.73 27.61 1.04
N GLY A 53 -13.77 26.71 1.28
CA GLY A 53 -14.01 25.29 1.38
C GLY A 53 -13.74 24.46 0.13
N ILE A 54 -13.18 25.05 -0.94
CA ILE A 54 -12.73 24.26 -2.09
C ILE A 54 -11.70 23.22 -1.60
N PRO A 55 -11.93 21.91 -1.79
CA PRO A 55 -11.00 20.88 -1.36
C PRO A 55 -9.87 20.72 -2.37
N MET A 56 -8.66 20.54 -1.87
CA MET A 56 -7.48 20.14 -2.64
C MET A 56 -6.66 19.13 -1.84
N PHE A 57 -5.77 18.40 -2.50
CA PHE A 57 -4.73 17.68 -1.77
C PHE A 57 -3.68 18.65 -1.20
N ALA A 58 -3.03 18.31 -0.09
CA ALA A 58 -2.14 19.22 0.62
C ALA A 58 -1.03 19.79 -0.28
N GLY A 59 -0.39 18.95 -1.11
CA GLY A 59 0.61 19.40 -2.07
C GLY A 59 0.03 20.26 -3.21
N GLN A 60 -1.16 19.90 -3.72
CA GLN A 60 -1.90 20.70 -4.70
C GLN A 60 -2.20 22.10 -4.13
N GLY A 61 -2.69 22.19 -2.89
CA GLY A 61 -2.98 23.45 -2.20
C GLY A 61 -1.74 24.31 -1.93
N LEU A 62 -0.60 23.69 -1.58
CA LEU A 62 0.68 24.38 -1.45
C LEU A 62 1.11 25.02 -2.76
N VAL A 63 1.09 24.26 -3.86
CA VAL A 63 1.47 24.78 -5.18
C VAL A 63 0.47 25.84 -5.65
N GLN A 64 -0.83 25.62 -5.45
CA GLN A 64 -1.87 26.56 -5.86
C GLN A 64 -1.66 27.93 -5.19
N THR A 65 -1.51 27.96 -3.86
CA THR A 65 -1.32 29.22 -3.12
C THR A 65 0.06 29.85 -3.32
N SER A 66 1.07 29.05 -3.67
CA SER A 66 2.45 29.53 -3.77
C SER A 66 2.87 29.91 -5.19
N CYS A 67 2.25 29.36 -6.22
CA CYS A 67 2.82 29.38 -7.57
C CYS A 67 1.84 29.78 -8.68
N GLY A 68 0.52 29.72 -8.48
CA GLY A 68 -0.44 29.93 -9.58
C GLY A 68 -1.70 30.69 -9.18
N ASN A 69 -2.42 30.17 -8.19
CA ASN A 69 -3.73 30.60 -7.71
C ASN A 69 -4.68 31.11 -8.82
N SER A 70 -4.63 30.48 -9.99
CA SER A 70 -5.38 30.86 -11.20
C SER A 70 -5.19 32.30 -11.69
N GLN A 71 -4.16 33.02 -11.22
CA GLN A 71 -4.03 34.47 -11.43
C GLN A 71 -2.61 34.95 -11.70
N PHE A 72 -1.59 34.28 -11.18
CA PHE A 72 -0.21 34.79 -11.16
C PHE A 72 0.83 33.70 -11.48
N CYS A 73 2.06 34.13 -11.74
CA CYS A 73 3.27 33.33 -12.01
C CYS A 73 3.06 32.20 -13.03
N HIS A 74 2.59 31.04 -12.58
CA HIS A 74 2.37 29.84 -13.37
C HIS A 74 0.91 29.60 -13.79
N SER A 75 0.01 30.58 -13.63
CA SER A 75 -1.34 30.46 -14.19
C SER A 75 -1.38 30.78 -15.68
N GLU A 76 -2.17 30.02 -16.44
CA GLU A 76 -2.46 30.32 -17.85
C GLU A 76 -3.16 31.68 -18.02
N ALA A 77 -3.92 32.12 -17.02
CA ALA A 77 -4.57 33.43 -16.99
C ALA A 77 -3.59 34.59 -16.76
N ALA A 78 -2.36 34.32 -16.29
CA ALA A 78 -1.32 35.32 -16.13
C ALA A 78 -0.75 35.72 -17.51
N THR A 79 -1.46 36.58 -18.23
CA THR A 79 -1.09 36.97 -19.61
C THR A 79 -0.22 38.23 -19.68
N SER A 80 -0.14 39.02 -18.61
CA SER A 80 0.69 40.21 -18.54
C SER A 80 2.03 39.95 -17.87
N THR A 81 3.06 40.71 -18.24
CA THR A 81 4.39 40.67 -17.59
C THR A 81 4.33 40.97 -16.10
N ASN A 82 3.31 41.71 -15.64
CA ASN A 82 3.13 42.05 -14.23
C ASN A 82 2.55 40.88 -13.42
N ASN A 83 1.79 39.98 -14.06
CA ASN A 83 1.19 38.83 -13.38
C ASN A 83 2.11 37.60 -13.43
N ARG A 84 2.96 37.44 -14.46
CA ARG A 84 3.93 36.32 -14.52
C ARG A 84 5.17 36.48 -13.64
N ARG A 85 5.49 37.68 -13.15
CA ARG A 85 6.56 37.99 -12.16
C ARG A 85 7.85 37.15 -12.32
N GLY A 86 8.39 37.11 -13.54
CA GLY A 86 9.65 36.41 -13.85
C GLY A 86 9.53 35.01 -14.44
N VAL A 87 8.31 34.48 -14.60
CA VAL A 87 8.03 33.18 -15.23
C VAL A 87 7.88 33.30 -16.75
N PRO A 88 8.56 32.46 -17.56
CA PRO A 88 8.36 32.40 -19.02
C PRO A 88 6.92 32.04 -19.41
N ILE A 89 6.44 32.57 -20.54
CA ILE A 89 5.16 32.14 -21.12
C ILE A 89 5.24 30.65 -21.49
N GLY A 90 4.22 29.87 -21.13
CA GLY A 90 4.12 28.44 -21.42
C GLY A 90 4.66 27.52 -20.31
N LEU A 91 5.17 28.07 -19.21
CA LEU A 91 5.51 27.31 -18.00
C LEU A 91 4.36 27.42 -16.99
N ASP A 92 3.25 26.75 -17.29
CA ASP A 92 2.01 26.87 -16.54
C ASP A 92 1.72 25.63 -15.68
N PHE A 93 1.47 25.86 -14.39
CA PHE A 93 1.18 24.89 -13.32
C PHE A 93 -0.14 25.28 -12.62
N ASP A 94 -1.16 25.58 -13.43
CA ASP A 94 -2.47 25.94 -12.92
C ASP A 94 -3.22 24.67 -12.50
N LEU A 95 -3.19 24.40 -11.20
CA LEU A 95 -3.73 23.17 -10.59
C LEU A 95 -5.05 23.42 -9.86
N ASP A 96 -5.76 24.47 -10.27
CA ASP A 96 -7.06 24.80 -9.74
C ASP A 96 -8.13 23.76 -10.11
N VAL A 97 -9.08 23.55 -9.21
CA VAL A 97 -10.14 22.54 -9.38
C VAL A 97 -11.13 23.03 -10.46
N PRO A 98 -11.23 22.36 -11.63
CA PRO A 98 -11.99 22.87 -12.77
C PRO A 98 -13.50 22.61 -12.70
N CYS A 99 -13.95 21.73 -11.80
CA CYS A 99 -15.35 21.32 -11.73
C CYS A 99 -15.95 21.61 -10.35
N SER A 100 -17.02 22.41 -10.37
CA SER A 100 -17.92 22.62 -9.24
C SER A 100 -19.23 21.87 -9.49
N PRO A 101 -20.19 21.86 -8.54
CA PRO A 101 -21.54 21.32 -8.79
C PRO A 101 -22.27 21.98 -9.94
N SER A 102 -21.99 23.26 -10.19
CA SER A 102 -22.61 24.01 -11.28
C SER A 102 -22.11 23.56 -12.67
N GLY A 103 -21.09 22.71 -12.70
CA GLY A 103 -20.48 22.15 -13.89
C GLY A 103 -18.97 22.36 -13.92
N CYS A 104 -18.35 21.86 -14.98
CA CYS A 104 -16.94 22.06 -15.25
C CYS A 104 -16.73 23.25 -16.18
N ASP A 105 -15.65 24.00 -15.95
CA ASP A 105 -15.16 24.98 -16.91
C ASP A 105 -14.95 24.34 -18.29
N PRO A 106 -15.34 24.99 -19.40
CA PRO A 106 -15.03 24.50 -20.74
C PRO A 106 -13.53 24.27 -20.92
N GLY A 107 -13.13 23.01 -21.12
CA GLY A 107 -11.72 22.62 -21.26
C GLY A 107 -10.93 22.60 -19.94
N GLY A 108 -11.56 22.84 -18.79
CA GLY A 108 -10.89 22.93 -17.49
C GLY A 108 -10.21 21.64 -17.05
N LEU A 109 -10.83 20.48 -17.30
CA LEU A 109 -10.20 19.17 -17.04
C LEU A 109 -8.96 18.94 -17.91
N ALA A 110 -9.03 19.30 -19.20
CA ALA A 110 -7.89 19.18 -20.10
C ALA A 110 -6.74 20.12 -19.68
N ARG A 111 -7.07 21.34 -19.21
CA ARG A 111 -6.11 22.28 -18.62
C ARG A 111 -5.44 21.70 -17.37
N LEU A 112 -6.23 21.23 -16.40
CA LEU A 112 -5.73 20.68 -15.14
C LEU A 112 -4.76 19.52 -15.41
N ARG A 113 -5.13 18.58 -16.27
CA ARG A 113 -4.29 17.42 -16.63
C ARG A 113 -3.02 17.84 -17.36
N ALA A 114 -3.09 18.82 -18.27
CA ALA A 114 -1.90 19.36 -18.93
C ALA A 114 -0.95 20.04 -17.92
N SER A 115 -1.49 20.82 -16.97
CA SER A 115 -0.71 21.44 -15.89
C SER A 115 -0.09 20.41 -14.94
N GLN A 116 -0.84 19.37 -14.57
CA GLN A 116 -0.38 18.25 -13.75
C GLN A 116 0.79 17.53 -14.43
N GLN A 117 0.66 17.17 -15.72
CA GLN A 117 1.73 16.53 -16.48
C GLN A 117 2.97 17.40 -16.54
N ARG A 118 2.83 18.70 -16.87
CA ARG A 118 3.96 19.64 -16.90
C ARG A 118 4.66 19.76 -15.54
N ALA A 119 3.89 19.78 -14.45
CA ALA A 119 4.43 19.85 -13.11
C ALA A 119 5.14 18.54 -12.71
N PHE A 120 4.60 17.37 -13.11
CA PHE A 120 5.24 16.08 -12.90
C PHE A 120 6.56 15.95 -13.67
N ASP A 121 6.60 16.39 -14.92
CA ASP A 121 7.81 16.40 -15.76
C ASP A 121 8.92 17.29 -15.16
N LEU A 122 8.53 18.30 -14.39
CA LEU A 122 9.43 19.28 -13.77
C LEU A 122 9.59 19.10 -12.25
N ARG A 123 9.10 17.99 -11.68
CA ARG A 123 9.01 17.79 -10.23
C ARG A 123 10.30 18.03 -9.46
N GLU A 124 11.43 17.48 -9.93
CA GLU A 124 12.75 17.67 -9.29
C GLU A 124 13.20 19.13 -9.35
N HIS A 125 12.88 19.83 -10.45
CA HIS A 125 13.18 21.24 -10.63
C HIS A 125 12.30 22.13 -9.75
N ILE A 126 11.00 21.81 -9.63
CA ILE A 126 10.08 22.53 -8.74
C ILE A 126 10.59 22.44 -7.30
N LEU A 127 10.92 21.23 -6.83
CA LEU A 127 11.45 21.03 -5.49
C LEU A 127 12.77 21.80 -5.27
N LEU A 128 13.68 21.74 -6.24
CA LEU A 128 14.96 22.45 -6.19
C LEU A 128 14.81 23.97 -6.07
N GLU A 129 13.90 24.57 -6.81
CA GLU A 129 13.69 26.03 -6.79
C GLU A 129 12.98 26.48 -5.49
N VAL A 130 12.10 25.64 -4.93
CA VAL A 130 11.54 25.86 -3.59
C VAL A 130 12.61 25.74 -2.50
N GLU A 131 13.51 24.77 -2.62
CA GLU A 131 14.64 24.60 -1.69
C GLU A 131 15.59 25.79 -1.69
N ARG A 132 15.86 26.33 -2.89
CA ARG A 132 16.68 27.52 -3.10
C ARG A 132 16.00 28.83 -2.69
N GLY A 133 14.69 28.80 -2.45
CA GLY A 133 13.90 29.99 -2.15
C GLY A 133 13.76 30.94 -3.35
N THR A 134 13.95 30.43 -4.55
CA THR A 134 13.69 31.14 -5.81
C THR A 134 12.24 31.00 -6.25
N MET A 135 11.51 30.01 -5.70
CA MET A 135 10.07 29.86 -5.83
C MET A 135 9.40 29.69 -4.44
N PRO A 136 8.43 30.55 -4.08
CA PRO A 136 8.07 31.81 -4.71
C PRO A 136 9.21 32.86 -4.60
N PRO A 137 9.35 33.80 -5.57
CA PRO A 137 10.53 34.66 -5.66
C PRO A 137 10.53 35.84 -4.68
N GLY A 138 11.41 35.80 -3.68
CA GLY A 138 11.74 36.97 -2.84
C GLY A 138 10.52 37.68 -2.23
N ARG A 139 10.56 39.02 -2.16
CA ARG A 139 9.45 39.81 -1.59
C ARG A 139 8.20 39.81 -2.47
N GLU A 140 8.38 39.83 -3.79
CA GLU A 140 7.24 39.84 -4.72
C GLU A 140 6.42 38.55 -4.66
N GLY A 141 7.07 37.41 -4.41
CA GLY A 141 6.43 36.14 -4.14
C GLY A 141 5.75 36.13 -2.76
N ALA A 142 6.40 36.63 -1.72
CA ALA A 142 5.82 36.71 -0.38
C ALA A 142 4.54 37.57 -0.34
N ASP A 143 4.53 38.71 -1.05
CA ASP A 143 3.35 39.59 -1.13
C ASP A 143 2.17 38.88 -1.84
N VAL A 144 2.45 38.09 -2.88
CA VAL A 144 1.43 37.32 -3.62
C VAL A 144 0.86 36.16 -2.81
N VAL A 145 1.72 35.44 -2.08
CA VAL A 145 1.30 34.36 -1.18
C VAL A 145 0.44 34.88 -0.03
N GLN A 146 0.67 36.10 0.43
CA GLN A 146 -0.17 36.72 1.47
C GLN A 146 -1.59 37.06 0.98
N ASP A 147 -1.73 37.35 -0.31
CA ASP A 147 -3.01 37.68 -0.94
C ASP A 147 -3.76 36.44 -1.46
N ALA A 148 -3.05 35.33 -1.69
CA ALA A 148 -3.65 34.02 -1.94
C ALA A 148 -4.25 33.49 -0.61
N GLY A 149 -5.48 32.96 -0.65
CA GLY A 149 -6.09 32.32 0.52
C GLY A 149 -5.20 31.20 1.09
N LYS A 150 -5.55 30.67 2.27
CA LYS A 150 -4.74 29.63 2.94
C LYS A 150 -5.45 28.31 2.89
N PHE A 151 -4.76 27.24 2.53
CA PHE A 151 -5.28 25.91 2.76
C PHE A 151 -5.11 25.51 4.22
N VAL A 152 -6.16 24.96 4.80
CA VAL A 152 -6.19 24.51 6.19
C VAL A 152 -6.51 23.02 6.26
N GLN A 153 -5.85 22.33 7.18
CA GLN A 153 -6.22 21.01 7.64
C GLN A 153 -7.36 21.15 8.65
N VAL A 154 -8.42 20.40 8.44
CA VAL A 154 -9.54 20.29 9.37
C VAL A 154 -9.47 18.89 9.98
N ASP A 155 -9.53 18.77 11.31
CA ASP A 155 -9.55 17.46 11.95
C ASP A 155 -10.89 16.78 11.65
N THR A 156 -10.86 15.86 10.69
CA THR A 156 -12.03 15.10 10.25
C THR A 156 -12.23 13.80 11.02
N SER A 157 -11.27 13.47 11.91
CA SER A 157 -11.28 12.27 12.76
C SER A 157 -12.04 12.49 14.07
N ASP A 158 -12.15 13.75 14.52
CA ASP A 158 -12.97 14.12 15.68
C ASP A 158 -14.47 14.19 15.27
N PRO A 159 -15.32 13.23 15.71
CA PRO A 159 -16.75 13.24 15.43
C PRO A 159 -17.51 14.40 16.11
N PHE A 160 -16.84 15.20 16.94
CA PHE A 160 -17.38 16.36 17.63
C PHE A 160 -16.79 17.70 17.13
N PHE A 161 -15.94 17.69 16.10
CA PHE A 161 -15.37 18.92 15.54
C PHE A 161 -16.49 19.80 14.93
N ALA A 162 -16.75 20.95 15.56
CA ALA A 162 -17.75 21.92 15.15
C ALA A 162 -17.17 23.13 14.40
N GLY A 163 -15.84 23.20 14.29
CA GLY A 163 -15.14 24.22 13.52
C GLY A 163 -15.29 23.95 12.03
N GLY A 164 -15.57 24.96 11.22
CA GLY A 164 -15.35 24.85 9.77
C GLY A 164 -13.88 25.15 9.45
N VAL A 165 -13.61 25.51 8.19
CA VAL A 165 -12.29 26.00 7.74
C VAL A 165 -11.73 27.16 8.57
N GLU A 166 -12.57 27.93 9.26
CA GLU A 166 -12.17 29.01 10.18
C GLU A 166 -11.36 28.51 11.39
N SER A 167 -11.53 27.25 11.79
CA SER A 167 -10.83 26.63 12.92
C SER A 167 -9.74 25.64 12.47
N GLY A 168 -9.52 25.52 11.16
CA GLY A 168 -8.52 24.62 10.61
C GLY A 168 -7.08 25.09 10.86
N VAL A 169 -6.15 24.14 10.91
CA VAL A 169 -4.71 24.39 11.04
C VAL A 169 -4.15 24.74 9.66
N PRO A 170 -3.58 25.93 9.44
CA PRO A 170 -3.01 26.29 8.14
C PRO A 170 -1.87 25.34 7.75
N LEU A 171 -1.78 25.02 6.46
CA LEU A 171 -0.63 24.32 5.93
C LEU A 171 0.67 25.11 6.20
N PRO A 172 1.79 24.41 6.41
CA PRO A 172 3.08 25.05 6.60
C PRO A 172 3.49 25.81 5.33
N GLU A 173 4.30 26.85 5.48
CA GLU A 173 4.84 27.58 4.32
C GLU A 173 5.63 26.62 3.41
N ILE A 174 5.46 26.73 2.09
CA ILE A 174 6.09 25.83 1.11
C ILE A 174 7.63 25.78 1.22
N GLY A 175 8.25 26.87 1.69
CA GLY A 175 9.70 26.96 1.92
C GLY A 175 10.18 26.39 3.26
N SER A 176 9.28 26.01 4.16
CA SER A 176 9.62 25.38 5.45
C SER A 176 10.02 23.91 5.26
N ARG A 177 10.65 23.30 6.28
CA ARG A 177 11.00 21.87 6.23
C ARG A 177 9.75 21.00 6.01
N GLU A 178 8.67 21.32 6.72
CA GLU A 178 7.42 20.56 6.67
C GLU A 178 6.69 20.75 5.33
N GLY A 179 6.59 22.00 4.85
CA GLY A 179 6.01 22.30 3.54
C GLY A 179 6.77 21.64 2.38
N ARG A 180 8.11 21.59 2.46
CA ARG A 180 8.95 20.88 1.50
C ARG A 180 8.74 19.37 1.54
N ALA A 181 8.52 18.78 2.71
CA ALA A 181 8.24 17.35 2.83
C ALA A 181 6.88 17.00 2.21
N ILE A 182 5.85 17.80 2.46
CA ILE A 182 4.52 17.64 1.84
C ILE A 182 4.64 17.79 0.30
N LEU A 183 5.34 18.82 -0.17
CA LEU A 183 5.57 19.04 -1.60
C LEU A 183 6.33 17.88 -2.25
N ALA A 184 7.45 17.44 -1.66
CA ALA A 184 8.28 16.36 -2.18
C ALA A 184 7.47 15.05 -2.27
N ASN A 185 6.74 14.69 -1.22
CA ASN A 185 5.90 13.51 -1.21
C ASN A 185 4.81 13.56 -2.30
N TRP A 186 4.09 14.69 -2.40
CA TRP A 186 3.06 14.87 -3.41
C TRP A 186 3.60 14.81 -4.85
N LEU A 187 4.78 15.40 -5.08
CA LEU A 187 5.51 15.33 -6.35
C LEU A 187 5.97 13.90 -6.68
N ALA A 188 6.43 13.14 -5.67
CA ALA A 188 6.83 11.73 -5.82
C ALA A 188 5.63 10.82 -6.16
N CYS A 189 4.45 11.15 -5.67
CA CYS A 189 3.23 10.36 -5.84
C CYS A 189 2.44 10.65 -7.14
N GLY A 190 3.07 11.27 -8.14
CA GLY A 190 2.39 11.56 -9.40
C GLY A 190 1.44 12.75 -9.36
N LEU A 191 1.58 13.62 -8.35
CA LEU A 191 0.78 14.84 -8.18
C LEU A 191 -0.73 14.54 -8.19
N PRO A 192 -1.28 13.76 -7.25
CA PRO A 192 -2.72 13.56 -7.20
C PRO A 192 -3.43 14.93 -7.15
N VAL A 193 -4.52 15.10 -7.92
CA VAL A 193 -5.29 16.34 -8.01
C VAL A 193 -6.77 16.08 -7.73
N VAL A 194 -7.40 17.03 -7.05
CA VAL A 194 -8.86 17.09 -6.99
C VAL A 194 -9.35 17.70 -8.31
N GLU A 195 -10.14 16.95 -9.08
CA GLU A 195 -10.70 17.41 -10.36
C GLU A 195 -12.11 17.99 -10.21
N ARG A 196 -12.84 17.58 -9.17
CA ARG A 196 -14.23 17.97 -8.91
C ARG A 196 -14.52 18.01 -7.41
N TYR A 197 -15.42 18.89 -7.01
CA TYR A 197 -15.94 18.95 -5.65
C TYR A 197 -17.45 19.26 -5.62
N GLU A 198 -18.05 19.14 -4.43
CA GLU A 198 -19.42 19.56 -4.16
C GLU A 198 -19.51 20.88 -3.37
N GLU A 199 -20.56 21.68 -3.60
CA GLU A 199 -20.73 22.97 -2.93
C GLU A 199 -21.19 22.75 -1.49
N PRO A 200 -20.59 23.47 -0.53
CA PRO A 200 -21.10 23.51 0.82
C PRO A 200 -22.42 24.30 0.85
N ASN A 201 -23.39 23.82 1.63
CA ASN A 201 -24.68 24.49 1.77
C ASN A 201 -24.57 25.88 2.43
N SER A 202 -23.51 26.09 3.22
CA SER A 202 -23.03 27.40 3.62
C SER A 202 -21.50 27.38 3.75
N PRO A 203 -20.79 28.52 3.59
CA PRO A 203 -19.34 28.58 3.82
C PRO A 203 -18.89 28.02 5.18
N GLN A 204 -19.77 28.07 6.19
CA GLN A 204 -19.50 27.54 7.52
C GLN A 204 -19.52 26.01 7.59
N ASP A 205 -20.10 25.33 6.60
CA ASP A 205 -20.19 23.87 6.52
C ASP A 205 -19.01 23.22 5.79
N SER A 206 -18.14 24.04 5.20
CA SER A 206 -16.89 23.61 4.58
C SER A 206 -16.00 22.88 5.58
N GLY A 207 -15.68 21.61 5.26
CA GLY A 207 -14.85 20.74 6.10
C GLY A 207 -15.57 20.07 7.29
N ARG A 208 -16.89 20.27 7.47
CA ARG A 208 -17.66 19.64 8.56
C ARG A 208 -18.02 18.17 8.29
N ASN A 209 -18.17 17.38 9.35
CA ASN A 209 -18.58 15.98 9.29
C ASN A 209 -20.10 15.84 9.05
N CYS A 210 -20.48 15.04 8.05
CA CYS A 210 -21.85 14.84 7.59
C CYS A 210 -22.69 13.92 8.48
N ARG A 211 -23.10 14.40 9.66
CA ARG A 211 -24.00 13.64 10.54
C ARG A 211 -25.47 13.83 10.15
N GLY A 212 -25.98 12.94 9.31
CA GLY A 212 -27.43 12.74 9.09
C GLY A 212 -28.16 13.92 8.45
N SER A 213 -27.43 14.83 7.81
CA SER A 213 -27.96 15.94 7.03
C SER A 213 -27.55 15.78 5.57
N THR A 214 -28.46 16.08 4.65
CA THR A 214 -28.14 16.29 3.23
C THR A 214 -27.46 17.63 2.98
N ASP A 215 -27.34 18.46 4.02
CA ASP A 215 -26.91 19.85 3.93
C ASP A 215 -25.41 20.03 4.25
N CYS A 216 -24.56 19.06 3.92
CA CYS A 216 -23.10 19.17 4.03
C CYS A 216 -22.43 18.54 2.80
N VAL A 217 -21.23 19.01 2.46
CA VAL A 217 -20.46 18.59 1.29
C VAL A 217 -20.19 17.08 1.34
N TYR A 218 -20.55 16.35 0.30
CA TYR A 218 -20.07 15.00 0.13
C TYR A 218 -18.55 15.03 0.03
N ARG A 219 -17.91 14.24 0.90
CA ARG A 219 -16.56 13.76 0.64
C ARG A 219 -16.60 13.09 -0.73
N VAL A 220 -15.88 13.62 -1.72
CA VAL A 220 -15.26 12.70 -2.67
C VAL A 220 -14.29 11.94 -1.79
N THR A 221 -14.69 10.74 -1.37
CA THR A 221 -13.88 9.85 -0.54
C THR A 221 -12.49 9.80 -1.17
N PRO A 222 -11.42 10.28 -0.49
CA PRO A 222 -10.09 9.95 -0.94
C PRO A 222 -9.92 8.46 -0.70
N ASN A 223 -9.87 7.78 -1.83
CA ASN A 223 -9.40 6.44 -2.06
C ASN A 223 -10.32 5.30 -1.58
N PRO A 224 -10.74 4.44 -2.50
CA PRO A 224 -10.70 3.03 -2.19
C PRO A 224 -9.32 2.63 -1.63
N SER A 225 -9.27 1.73 -0.65
CA SER A 225 -8.01 1.18 -0.15
C SER A 225 -7.23 0.51 -1.32
N ILE A 226 -5.90 0.29 -1.19
CA ILE A 226 -5.24 -0.60 -2.17
C ILE A 226 -5.96 -1.94 -2.03
N PRO A 227 -6.55 -2.49 -3.11
CA PRO A 227 -7.29 -3.73 -2.98
C PRO A 227 -6.38 -4.82 -2.44
N VAL A 228 -6.97 -5.76 -1.71
CA VAL A 228 -6.33 -7.05 -1.43
C VAL A 228 -6.67 -8.02 -2.56
N PRO A 229 -5.83 -9.04 -2.84
CA PRO A 229 -5.93 -9.87 -4.05
C PRO A 229 -7.07 -10.91 -4.00
N HIS A 230 -8.28 -10.46 -3.68
CA HIS A 230 -9.50 -11.25 -3.74
C HIS A 230 -10.64 -10.44 -4.36
N TRP A 231 -11.61 -11.14 -4.95
CA TRP A 231 -12.64 -10.51 -5.76
C TRP A 231 -13.46 -9.43 -5.03
N PRO A 232 -13.93 -9.61 -3.78
CA PRO A 232 -14.67 -8.55 -3.10
C PRO A 232 -13.92 -7.23 -2.95
N SER A 233 -12.64 -7.27 -2.57
CA SER A 233 -11.83 -6.05 -2.44
C SER A 233 -11.50 -5.45 -3.79
N LEU A 234 -11.14 -6.26 -4.79
CA LEU A 234 -10.96 -5.75 -6.16
C LEU A 234 -12.25 -5.10 -6.69
N TYR A 235 -13.41 -5.67 -6.38
CA TYR A 235 -14.66 -5.09 -6.80
C TYR A 235 -14.93 -3.75 -6.11
N GLU A 236 -14.92 -3.72 -4.79
CA GLU A 236 -15.25 -2.52 -4.00
C GLU A 236 -14.22 -1.40 -4.16
N GLU A 237 -12.94 -1.76 -4.32
CA GLU A 237 -11.82 -0.82 -4.26
C GLU A 237 -11.25 -0.44 -5.65
N MET A 238 -11.65 -1.16 -6.70
CA MET A 238 -11.13 -0.93 -8.06
C MET A 238 -12.21 -0.99 -9.14
N ILE A 239 -13.00 -2.06 -9.21
CA ILE A 239 -13.94 -2.22 -10.33
C ILE A 239 -15.14 -1.28 -10.19
N GLU A 240 -15.78 -1.23 -9.02
CA GLU A 240 -16.95 -0.39 -8.80
C GLU A 240 -16.62 1.10 -8.92
N PRO A 241 -15.61 1.66 -8.23
CA PRO A 241 -15.44 3.12 -8.21
C PRO A 241 -14.99 3.68 -9.56
N PHE A 242 -14.22 2.91 -10.33
CA PHE A 242 -13.59 3.40 -11.56
C PHE A 242 -14.28 2.92 -12.84
N CYS A 243 -14.95 1.76 -12.81
CA CYS A 243 -15.59 1.18 -13.99
C CYS A 243 -17.11 1.04 -13.81
N GLY A 244 -17.57 0.50 -12.68
CA GLY A 244 -18.98 0.21 -12.40
C GLY A 244 -19.82 1.46 -12.18
N ALA A 245 -19.39 2.38 -11.31
CA ALA A 245 -20.12 3.61 -10.99
C ALA A 245 -20.16 4.63 -12.14
N SER A 246 -19.29 4.47 -13.14
CA SER A 246 -19.06 5.44 -14.21
C SER A 246 -19.56 4.96 -15.57
N CYS A 247 -18.94 3.92 -16.13
CA CYS A 247 -19.06 3.53 -17.53
C CYS A 247 -19.81 2.20 -17.72
N HIS A 248 -19.81 1.33 -16.70
CA HIS A 248 -20.33 -0.04 -16.81
C HIS A 248 -21.47 -0.36 -15.83
N GLY A 249 -22.09 0.61 -15.16
CA GLY A 249 -23.17 0.36 -14.19
C GLY A 249 -24.53 0.97 -14.54
N GLU A 250 -25.42 1.02 -13.55
CA GLU A 250 -26.78 1.54 -13.67
C GLU A 250 -26.78 3.06 -13.90
N GLY A 251 -26.63 3.48 -15.16
CA GLY A 251 -26.60 4.90 -15.55
C GLY A 251 -25.79 5.20 -16.82
N ALA A 252 -25.01 4.24 -17.31
CA ALA A 252 -24.17 4.38 -18.51
C ALA A 252 -24.64 3.48 -19.66
N PRO A 253 -25.84 3.72 -20.23
CA PRO A 253 -26.44 2.81 -21.20
C PRO A 253 -25.56 2.63 -22.45
N ASP A 254 -24.98 3.70 -22.98
CA ASP A 254 -24.23 3.66 -24.23
C ASP A 254 -22.97 2.77 -24.13
N ASN A 255 -22.11 3.02 -23.13
CA ASN A 255 -20.89 2.25 -22.92
C ASN A 255 -21.17 0.77 -22.58
N ARG A 256 -22.24 0.49 -21.83
CA ARG A 256 -22.65 -0.87 -21.49
C ARG A 256 -23.20 -1.63 -22.70
N GLU A 257 -23.97 -0.95 -23.56
CA GLU A 257 -24.48 -1.55 -24.79
C GLU A 257 -23.36 -1.81 -25.81
N GLU A 258 -22.41 -0.89 -25.93
CA GLU A 258 -21.26 -1.03 -26.84
C GLU A 258 -20.27 -2.12 -26.40
N SER A 259 -19.98 -2.20 -25.10
CA SER A 259 -19.06 -3.20 -24.53
C SER A 259 -19.72 -4.55 -24.22
N GLN A 260 -21.05 -4.59 -24.11
CA GLN A 260 -21.82 -5.72 -23.59
C GLN A 260 -21.38 -6.15 -22.17
N LEU A 261 -20.87 -5.19 -21.38
CA LEU A 261 -20.30 -5.41 -20.05
C LEU A 261 -21.02 -4.57 -18.99
N ASP A 262 -21.65 -5.25 -18.03
CA ASP A 262 -22.35 -4.68 -16.87
C ASP A 262 -21.62 -5.08 -15.57
N LEU A 263 -21.03 -4.07 -14.93
CA LEU A 263 -20.27 -4.15 -13.69
C LEU A 263 -21.00 -3.47 -12.53
N GLY A 264 -22.31 -3.24 -12.63
CA GLY A 264 -23.08 -2.47 -11.65
C GLY A 264 -23.30 -3.15 -10.29
N ASN A 265 -22.96 -4.44 -10.16
CA ASN A 265 -22.93 -5.15 -8.87
C ASN A 265 -21.86 -6.24 -8.87
N ILE A 266 -21.43 -6.62 -7.67
CA ILE A 266 -20.29 -7.52 -7.42
C ILE A 266 -20.47 -8.90 -8.02
N GLU A 267 -21.66 -9.50 -7.93
CA GLU A 267 -21.92 -10.85 -8.45
C GLU A 267 -21.93 -10.86 -9.98
N LEU A 268 -22.60 -9.86 -10.58
CA LEU A 268 -22.70 -9.73 -12.03
C LEU A 268 -21.35 -9.41 -12.66
N ALA A 269 -20.58 -8.51 -12.04
CA ALA A 269 -19.26 -8.12 -12.50
C ALA A 269 -18.31 -9.34 -12.57
N TYR A 270 -18.28 -10.19 -11.54
CA TYR A 270 -17.48 -11.42 -11.57
C TYR A 270 -17.89 -12.33 -12.73
N ALA A 271 -19.20 -12.61 -12.82
CA ALA A 271 -19.77 -13.51 -13.80
C ALA A 271 -19.58 -13.04 -15.25
N GLN A 272 -19.35 -11.74 -15.46
CA GLN A 272 -19.11 -11.14 -16.76
C GLN A 272 -17.62 -10.92 -17.09
N LEU A 273 -16.73 -10.88 -16.10
CA LEU A 273 -15.30 -10.70 -16.33
C LEU A 273 -14.54 -12.04 -16.44
N VAL A 274 -14.82 -13.00 -15.56
CA VAL A 274 -14.01 -14.23 -15.46
C VAL A 274 -14.43 -15.26 -16.50
N ASP A 275 -13.45 -15.76 -17.27
CA ASP A 275 -13.64 -16.73 -18.35
C ASP A 275 -14.69 -16.30 -19.41
N ARG A 276 -14.80 -14.98 -19.65
CA ARG A 276 -15.68 -14.42 -20.67
C ARG A 276 -14.90 -13.85 -21.83
N ILE A 277 -15.31 -14.21 -23.04
CA ILE A 277 -14.78 -13.60 -24.27
C ILE A 277 -15.31 -12.17 -24.36
N ALA A 278 -14.43 -11.23 -24.69
CA ALA A 278 -14.80 -9.84 -24.91
C ALA A 278 -15.83 -9.75 -26.05
N ALA A 279 -16.98 -9.13 -25.78
CA ALA A 279 -18.10 -9.09 -26.72
C ALA A 279 -18.34 -7.69 -27.33
N GLY A 280 -17.60 -6.67 -26.88
CA GLY A 280 -17.72 -5.32 -27.41
C GLY A 280 -17.25 -5.21 -28.86
N GLU A 281 -17.86 -4.30 -29.62
CA GLU A 281 -17.67 -4.18 -31.07
C GLU A 281 -16.19 -4.10 -31.49
N GLU A 282 -15.38 -3.37 -30.72
CA GLU A 282 -13.95 -3.18 -31.02
C GLU A 282 -13.07 -4.39 -30.67
N CYS A 283 -13.54 -5.26 -29.77
CA CYS A 283 -12.75 -6.36 -29.22
C CYS A 283 -13.25 -7.74 -29.64
N ILE A 284 -14.46 -7.87 -30.20
CA ILE A 284 -15.10 -9.16 -30.52
C ILE A 284 -14.26 -10.01 -31.49
N ASP A 285 -13.58 -9.39 -32.45
CA ASP A 285 -12.78 -10.09 -33.45
C ASP A 285 -11.41 -10.56 -32.92
N THR A 286 -10.98 -10.08 -31.74
CA THR A 286 -9.71 -10.50 -31.12
C THR A 286 -9.80 -11.90 -30.52
N GLY A 287 -11.02 -12.32 -30.11
CA GLY A 287 -11.23 -13.56 -29.36
C GLY A 287 -10.61 -13.58 -27.97
N MET A 288 -10.18 -12.42 -27.45
CA MET A 288 -9.57 -12.33 -26.11
C MET A 288 -10.60 -12.55 -25.00
N VAL A 289 -10.09 -13.09 -23.89
CA VAL A 289 -10.85 -13.30 -22.67
C VAL A 289 -10.60 -12.13 -21.72
N LEU A 290 -11.67 -11.63 -21.09
CA LEU A 290 -11.64 -10.49 -20.17
C LEU A 290 -10.70 -10.76 -18.98
N VAL A 291 -10.90 -11.88 -18.28
CA VAL A 291 -9.97 -12.40 -17.27
C VAL A 291 -9.73 -13.89 -17.52
N VAL A 292 -8.46 -14.27 -17.70
CA VAL A 292 -7.99 -15.65 -17.84
C VAL A 292 -7.42 -16.11 -16.49
N PRO A 293 -8.12 -16.98 -15.73
CA PRO A 293 -7.60 -17.53 -14.48
C PRO A 293 -6.21 -18.14 -14.65
N GLY A 294 -5.27 -17.72 -13.80
CA GLY A 294 -3.88 -18.16 -13.79
C GLY A 294 -2.95 -17.43 -14.76
N ASP A 295 -3.45 -16.58 -15.66
CA ASP A 295 -2.65 -15.91 -16.69
C ASP A 295 -3.04 -14.42 -16.84
N PRO A 296 -2.41 -13.52 -16.07
CA PRO A 296 -2.71 -12.08 -16.16
C PRO A 296 -2.36 -11.48 -17.50
N GLU A 297 -1.29 -11.92 -18.15
CA GLU A 297 -0.80 -11.34 -19.39
C GLU A 297 -1.66 -11.76 -20.60
N ALA A 298 -2.41 -12.85 -20.47
CA ALA A 298 -3.45 -13.24 -21.43
C ALA A 298 -4.82 -12.57 -21.17
N SER A 299 -4.96 -11.81 -20.07
CA SER A 299 -6.23 -11.21 -19.65
C SER A 299 -6.42 -9.81 -20.25
N LEU A 300 -7.50 -9.60 -21.02
CA LEU A 300 -7.80 -8.32 -21.65
C LEU A 300 -7.99 -7.19 -20.64
N LEU A 301 -8.53 -7.48 -19.44
CA LEU A 301 -8.71 -6.49 -18.39
C LEU A 301 -7.37 -5.87 -17.95
N VAL A 302 -6.30 -6.66 -17.85
CA VAL A 302 -4.96 -6.18 -17.49
C VAL A 302 -4.40 -5.30 -18.62
N ASP A 303 -4.49 -5.76 -19.86
CA ASP A 303 -4.07 -5.01 -21.05
C ASP A 303 -4.78 -3.65 -21.14
N LYS A 304 -6.10 -3.63 -20.96
CA LYS A 304 -6.91 -2.41 -20.94
C LYS A 304 -6.52 -1.41 -19.85
N MET A 305 -6.05 -1.89 -18.69
CA MET A 305 -5.78 -1.05 -17.51
C MET A 305 -4.31 -0.65 -17.35
N ALA A 306 -3.38 -1.43 -17.91
CA ALA A 306 -1.95 -1.19 -17.81
C ALA A 306 -1.33 -0.61 -19.09
N GLU A 307 -1.93 -0.82 -20.26
CA GLU A 307 -1.31 -0.43 -21.52
C GLU A 307 -1.90 0.87 -22.08
N PRO A 308 -1.05 1.83 -22.49
CA PRO A 308 -1.53 3.06 -23.13
C PRO A 308 -2.12 2.82 -24.53
N ASN A 309 -1.83 1.66 -25.13
CA ASN A 309 -2.37 1.22 -26.42
C ASN A 309 -2.76 -0.27 -26.30
N PRO A 310 -3.92 -0.59 -25.71
CA PRO A 310 -4.36 -1.96 -25.59
C PRO A 310 -4.61 -2.59 -26.96
N VAL A 311 -4.67 -3.91 -26.99
CA VAL A 311 -4.82 -4.75 -28.19
C VAL A 311 -6.07 -4.43 -29.03
N CYS A 312 -7.12 -3.91 -28.39
CA CYS A 312 -8.36 -3.45 -29.00
C CYS A 312 -8.96 -2.33 -28.16
N GLY A 313 -9.74 -1.45 -28.79
CA GLY A 313 -10.40 -0.29 -28.16
C GLY A 313 -9.48 0.66 -27.39
N ASP A 314 -10.09 1.54 -26.59
CA ASP A 314 -9.34 2.50 -25.77
C ASP A 314 -8.92 1.93 -24.40
N PRO A 315 -7.84 2.47 -23.78
CA PRO A 315 -7.47 2.16 -22.40
C PRO A 315 -8.60 2.48 -21.41
N MET A 316 -8.71 1.67 -20.37
CA MET A 316 -9.73 1.80 -19.32
C MET A 316 -9.08 1.99 -17.95
N PRO A 317 -9.57 2.95 -17.13
CA PRO A 317 -10.77 3.73 -17.34
C PRO A 317 -10.46 4.96 -18.21
N SER A 318 -11.42 5.35 -19.05
CA SER A 318 -11.23 6.46 -19.98
C SER A 318 -11.00 7.77 -19.24
N GLY A 319 -9.87 8.42 -19.50
CA GLY A 319 -9.59 9.75 -19.00
C GLY A 319 -9.05 9.84 -17.57
N VAL A 320 -8.65 8.74 -16.92
CA VAL A 320 -8.09 8.77 -15.55
C VAL A 320 -6.59 8.47 -15.48
N GLY A 321 -5.92 8.28 -16.63
CA GLY A 321 -4.54 7.76 -16.66
C GLY A 321 -4.51 6.26 -16.39
N LEU A 322 -3.34 5.64 -16.52
CA LEU A 322 -3.16 4.22 -16.18
C LEU A 322 -3.22 4.04 -14.65
N PHE A 323 -3.70 2.88 -14.21
CA PHE A 323 -3.70 2.56 -12.79
C PHE A 323 -2.26 2.49 -12.23
N PRO A 324 -2.03 2.87 -10.97
CA PRO A 324 -0.74 2.69 -10.32
C PRO A 324 -0.32 1.22 -10.29
N ASP A 325 0.99 0.96 -10.37
CA ASP A 325 1.55 -0.39 -10.33
C ASP A 325 1.06 -1.20 -9.12
N SER A 326 0.91 -0.56 -7.96
CA SER A 326 0.41 -1.22 -6.74
C SER A 326 -1.01 -1.78 -6.87
N TYR A 327 -1.89 -1.14 -7.65
CA TYR A 327 -3.23 -1.64 -7.95
C TYR A 327 -3.16 -2.78 -8.98
N MET A 328 -2.35 -2.58 -10.02
CA MET A 328 -2.19 -3.57 -11.08
C MET A 328 -1.51 -4.85 -10.57
N ASP A 329 -0.60 -4.77 -9.61
CA ASP A 329 0.06 -5.91 -8.99
C ASP A 329 -0.92 -6.79 -8.24
N VAL A 330 -1.87 -6.19 -7.51
CA VAL A 330 -2.95 -6.90 -6.81
C VAL A 330 -3.88 -7.58 -7.81
N LEU A 331 -4.30 -6.88 -8.87
CA LEU A 331 -5.13 -7.48 -9.91
C LEU A 331 -4.41 -8.66 -10.57
N ARG A 332 -3.15 -8.48 -10.98
CA ARG A 332 -2.31 -9.54 -11.55
C ARG A 332 -2.12 -10.69 -10.56
N GLN A 333 -2.02 -10.42 -9.27
CA GLN A 333 -1.88 -11.44 -8.23
C GLN A 333 -3.16 -12.29 -8.14
N TRP A 334 -4.33 -11.66 -7.98
CA TRP A 334 -5.61 -12.36 -7.95
C TRP A 334 -5.83 -13.22 -9.20
N ILE A 335 -5.47 -12.71 -10.39
CA ILE A 335 -5.56 -13.49 -11.63
C ILE A 335 -4.58 -14.68 -11.60
N ARG A 336 -3.31 -14.48 -11.22
CA ARG A 336 -2.31 -15.57 -11.07
C ARG A 336 -2.80 -16.67 -10.11
N GLU A 337 -3.52 -16.28 -9.07
CA GLU A 337 -4.09 -17.17 -8.06
C GLU A 337 -5.38 -17.87 -8.51
N GLY A 338 -5.83 -17.63 -9.75
CA GLY A 338 -6.96 -18.33 -10.37
C GLY A 338 -8.25 -17.52 -10.41
N ALA A 339 -8.20 -16.21 -10.22
CA ALA A 339 -9.33 -15.29 -10.32
C ALA A 339 -10.55 -15.76 -9.50
N LEU A 340 -10.31 -16.15 -8.26
CA LEU A 340 -11.29 -16.78 -7.38
C LEU A 340 -12.38 -15.79 -6.91
N GLU A 341 -13.66 -16.21 -6.93
CA GLU A 341 -14.82 -15.39 -6.58
C GLU A 341 -14.89 -15.01 -5.09
N GLY A 342 -14.36 -15.86 -4.22
CA GLY A 342 -14.41 -15.69 -2.77
C GLY A 342 -13.06 -15.86 -2.09
N CYS A 343 -13.03 -15.62 -0.78
CA CYS A 343 -11.87 -15.92 0.04
C CYS A 343 -11.84 -17.43 0.36
N PHE A 344 -10.78 -18.10 -0.07
CA PHE A 344 -10.55 -19.50 0.24
C PHE A 344 -9.42 -19.56 1.27
N ASP A 345 -9.66 -20.14 2.44
CA ASP A 345 -8.60 -20.45 3.41
C ASP A 345 -8.71 -21.94 3.79
N ALA A 346 -7.61 -22.59 4.21
CA ALA A 346 -7.69 -23.97 4.64
C ALA A 346 -8.31 -24.08 6.03
N THR A 347 -9.40 -24.85 6.11
CA THR A 347 -9.92 -25.32 7.39
C THR A 347 -9.17 -26.60 7.78
N PHE A 348 -8.50 -26.54 8.91
CA PHE A 348 -7.85 -27.67 9.56
C PHE A 348 -8.85 -28.33 10.52
N ALA A 349 -9.25 -29.56 10.19
CA ALA A 349 -10.09 -30.42 11.02
C ALA A 349 -9.33 -31.71 11.37
N ASN A 350 -8.21 -31.59 12.08
CA ASN A 350 -7.24 -32.67 12.32
C ASN A 350 -6.46 -33.07 11.04
N GLY A 351 -5.96 -32.07 10.34
CA GLY A 351 -5.10 -32.24 9.17
C GLY A 351 -3.76 -31.52 9.34
N ARG A 352 -2.83 -31.79 8.41
CA ARG A 352 -1.47 -31.27 8.42
C ARG A 352 -0.96 -31.01 7.01
N ALA A 353 -0.27 -29.90 6.79
CA ALA A 353 0.54 -29.67 5.59
C ALA A 353 2.03 -29.69 5.94
N VAL A 354 2.87 -30.31 5.10
CA VAL A 354 4.32 -30.42 5.36
C VAL A 354 5.15 -30.12 4.12
N THR A 355 6.13 -29.27 4.27
CA THR A 355 7.11 -28.90 3.23
C THR A 355 8.13 -30.01 2.97
N PRO A 356 8.85 -29.99 1.85
CA PRO A 356 10.00 -30.87 1.66
C PRO A 356 11.11 -30.56 2.68
N PRO A 357 11.98 -31.53 3.04
CA PRO A 357 13.05 -31.36 4.04
C PRO A 357 14.24 -30.51 3.53
N SER A 358 13.98 -29.53 2.68
CA SER A 358 14.95 -28.63 2.07
C SER A 358 14.83 -27.18 2.55
N LEU A 359 13.94 -26.89 3.51
CA LEU A 359 13.87 -25.57 4.12
C LEU A 359 15.12 -25.36 4.99
N VAL A 360 15.95 -24.39 4.61
CA VAL A 360 17.11 -23.96 5.38
C VAL A 360 16.61 -22.96 6.42
N VAL A 361 16.75 -23.29 7.71
CA VAL A 361 16.55 -22.32 8.79
C VAL A 361 17.91 -22.04 9.41
N ALA A 362 18.31 -20.76 9.40
CA ALA A 362 19.56 -20.30 9.97
C ALA A 362 19.31 -19.56 11.31
N PRO A 363 19.17 -20.28 12.44
CA PRO A 363 18.80 -19.70 13.73
C PRO A 363 19.89 -18.81 14.35
N THR A 364 21.10 -18.78 13.76
CA THR A 364 22.14 -17.80 14.10
C THR A 364 21.84 -16.38 13.61
N ARG A 365 20.83 -16.23 12.74
CA ARG A 365 20.35 -14.97 12.20
C ARG A 365 18.93 -14.72 12.67
N SER A 366 18.48 -13.48 12.52
CA SER A 366 17.11 -13.11 12.81
C SER A 366 16.15 -13.92 11.95
N PHE A 367 14.96 -14.22 12.47
CA PHE A 367 13.88 -14.83 11.70
C PHE A 367 12.53 -14.45 12.27
N THR A 368 11.51 -14.59 11.43
CA THR A 368 10.10 -14.44 11.83
C THR A 368 9.30 -15.59 11.24
N VAL A 369 8.47 -16.23 12.06
CA VAL A 369 7.43 -17.16 11.61
C VAL A 369 6.08 -16.65 12.10
N GLU A 370 5.11 -16.62 11.22
CA GLU A 370 3.83 -15.98 11.48
C GLU A 370 2.70 -16.60 10.67
N ALA A 371 1.48 -16.43 11.15
CA ALA A 371 0.27 -16.91 10.51
C ALA A 371 -0.96 -16.12 10.96
N TRP A 372 -1.99 -16.13 10.13
CA TRP A 372 -3.35 -15.82 10.55
C TRP A 372 -4.07 -17.10 10.98
N ILE A 373 -4.76 -17.03 12.10
CA ILE A 373 -5.52 -18.15 12.66
C ILE A 373 -6.95 -17.74 13.01
N GLN A 374 -7.89 -18.65 12.82
CA GLN A 374 -9.26 -18.51 13.30
C GLN A 374 -9.65 -19.82 14.01
N PRO A 375 -9.34 -19.97 15.31
CA PRO A 375 -9.63 -21.19 16.03
C PRO A 375 -11.14 -21.32 16.29
N THR A 376 -11.66 -22.51 16.03
CA THR A 376 -13.05 -22.90 16.37
C THR A 376 -13.15 -23.42 17.81
N ALA A 377 -12.01 -23.80 18.41
CA ALA A 377 -11.88 -24.22 19.79
C ALA A 377 -10.47 -23.89 20.32
N VAL A 378 -10.37 -23.48 21.58
CA VAL A 378 -9.09 -23.13 22.24
C VAL A 378 -8.82 -23.95 23.51
N ALA A 379 -9.68 -24.91 23.87
CA ALA A 379 -9.61 -25.65 25.13
C ALA A 379 -8.69 -26.89 25.10
N SER A 380 -7.65 -26.87 24.28
CA SER A 380 -6.68 -27.96 24.11
C SER A 380 -5.40 -27.41 23.48
N ARG A 381 -4.26 -28.09 23.65
CA ARG A 381 -3.04 -27.74 22.90
C ARG A 381 -3.26 -28.00 21.42
N GLN A 382 -2.94 -27.02 20.57
CA GLN A 382 -3.11 -27.06 19.12
C GLN A 382 -1.91 -26.42 18.43
N VAL A 383 -1.29 -27.11 17.49
CA VAL A 383 -0.11 -26.62 16.76
C VAL A 383 -0.53 -25.83 15.53
N ILE A 384 0.02 -24.63 15.40
CA ILE A 384 -0.20 -23.74 14.26
C ILE A 384 0.90 -24.02 13.24
N VAL A 385 2.16 -23.85 13.63
CA VAL A 385 3.35 -24.09 12.81
C VAL A 385 4.49 -24.65 13.67
N THR A 386 5.25 -25.60 13.14
CA THR A 386 6.42 -26.20 13.81
C THR A 386 7.47 -26.69 12.81
N LEU A 387 8.73 -26.83 13.23
CA LEU A 387 9.76 -27.50 12.45
C LEU A 387 9.79 -29.00 12.74
N ASP A 388 9.66 -29.81 11.70
CA ASP A 388 9.74 -31.27 11.74
C ASP A 388 11.20 -31.73 11.85
N GLY A 389 11.60 -32.18 13.05
CA GLY A 389 12.89 -32.80 13.34
C GLY A 389 12.74 -34.03 14.23
N SER A 390 13.52 -35.09 13.95
CA SER A 390 13.55 -36.32 14.76
C SER A 390 14.68 -36.33 15.81
N ASP A 391 15.44 -35.24 15.93
CA ASP A 391 16.60 -35.13 16.81
C ASP A 391 16.32 -34.13 17.94
N PRO A 392 16.16 -34.59 19.19
CA PRO A 392 15.88 -33.73 20.34
C PRO A 392 17.07 -32.83 20.75
N ALA A 393 18.21 -32.91 20.04
CA ALA A 393 19.34 -32.01 20.21
C ALA A 393 19.40 -30.91 19.12
N ALA A 394 18.41 -30.83 18.23
CA ALA A 394 18.36 -29.85 17.15
C ALA A 394 17.33 -28.75 17.44
N PHE A 395 17.64 -27.53 17.01
CA PHE A 395 16.75 -26.38 17.04
C PHE A 395 15.35 -26.71 16.47
N GLU A 396 14.36 -26.85 17.35
CA GLU A 396 12.93 -26.94 17.05
C GLU A 396 12.25 -25.67 17.56
N PHE A 397 11.38 -25.08 16.74
CA PHE A 397 10.40 -24.12 17.23
C PHE A 397 9.01 -24.68 17.03
N THR A 398 8.09 -24.28 17.91
CA THR A 398 6.66 -24.55 17.76
C THR A 398 5.88 -23.32 18.15
N LEU A 399 5.03 -22.84 17.24
CA LEU A 399 3.98 -21.84 17.49
C LEU A 399 2.64 -22.57 17.66
N ALA A 400 1.96 -22.35 18.78
CA ALA A 400 0.80 -23.12 19.18
C ALA A 400 -0.21 -22.31 20.02
N ILE A 401 -1.38 -22.89 20.23
CA ILE A 401 -2.29 -22.55 21.33
C ILE A 401 -2.04 -23.57 22.44
N ASP A 402 -1.84 -23.11 23.67
CA ASP A 402 -1.61 -23.96 24.84
C ASP A 402 -2.90 -24.60 25.35
N ALA A 403 -2.80 -25.52 26.31
CA ALA A 403 -3.96 -26.21 26.88
C ALA A 403 -4.95 -25.29 27.63
N MET A 404 -4.56 -24.04 27.89
CA MET A 404 -5.39 -23.01 28.52
C MET A 404 -5.99 -22.04 27.49
N GLY A 405 -5.72 -22.21 26.20
CA GLY A 405 -6.21 -21.36 25.12
C GLY A 405 -5.41 -20.10 24.87
N ARG A 406 -4.14 -20.05 25.31
CA ARG A 406 -3.24 -18.90 25.13
C ARG A 406 -2.28 -19.20 23.99
N VAL A 407 -1.90 -18.19 23.20
CA VAL A 407 -0.83 -18.37 22.22
C VAL A 407 0.48 -18.63 22.95
N GLU A 408 1.22 -19.63 22.52
CA GLU A 408 2.55 -19.95 23.03
C GLU A 408 3.52 -20.20 21.87
N ALA A 409 4.79 -19.89 22.13
CA ALA A 409 5.89 -20.23 21.26
C ALA A 409 7.01 -20.88 22.07
N THR A 410 7.44 -22.07 21.65
CA THR A 410 8.60 -22.77 22.21
C THR A 410 9.74 -22.70 21.22
N LEU A 411 10.95 -22.45 21.73
CA LEU A 411 12.18 -22.54 20.95
C LEU A 411 13.20 -23.35 21.74
N ASP A 412 13.71 -24.42 21.14
CA ASP A 412 14.86 -25.13 21.68
C ASP A 412 16.13 -24.29 21.51
N THR A 413 16.98 -24.29 22.53
CA THR A 413 18.25 -23.55 22.52
C THR A 413 19.36 -24.43 23.06
N ARG A 414 20.62 -24.05 22.84
CA ARG A 414 21.77 -24.73 23.44
C ARG A 414 21.72 -24.81 24.98
N ASN A 415 20.98 -23.92 25.62
CA ASN A 415 20.84 -23.85 27.07
C ASN A 415 19.55 -24.51 27.59
N GLY A 416 18.77 -25.13 26.70
CA GLY A 416 17.45 -25.69 26.97
C GLY A 416 16.31 -24.86 26.34
N PRO A 417 15.08 -25.41 26.30
CA PRO A 417 13.94 -24.73 25.70
C PRO A 417 13.56 -23.46 26.45
N ILE A 418 13.26 -22.41 25.69
CA ILE A 418 12.52 -21.25 26.18
C ILE A 418 11.06 -21.37 25.75
N THR A 419 10.14 -20.79 26.53
CA THR A 419 8.71 -20.77 26.19
C THR A 419 8.14 -19.39 26.47
N LEU A 420 7.64 -18.77 25.40
CA LEU A 420 6.94 -17.50 25.40
C LEU A 420 5.44 -17.79 25.43
N VAL A 421 4.69 -17.11 26.30
CA VAL A 421 3.25 -17.37 26.45
C VAL A 421 2.51 -16.05 26.56
N HIS A 422 1.45 -15.91 25.77
CA HIS A 422 0.53 -14.79 25.87
C HIS A 422 -0.15 -14.78 27.26
N PRO A 423 -0.22 -13.65 27.97
CA PRO A 423 -0.70 -13.62 29.36
C PRO A 423 -2.21 -13.89 29.48
N ALA A 424 -2.98 -13.68 28.42
CA ALA A 424 -4.43 -13.92 28.37
C ALA A 424 -4.81 -15.02 27.38
N VAL A 425 -6.01 -15.60 27.57
CA VAL A 425 -6.64 -16.53 26.62
C VAL A 425 -6.99 -15.77 25.35
N LEU A 426 -6.87 -16.41 24.19
CA LEU A 426 -7.28 -15.85 22.91
C LEU A 426 -8.77 -15.48 22.96
N GLY A 427 -9.11 -14.28 22.49
CA GLY A 427 -10.46 -13.74 22.59
C GLY A 427 -11.35 -14.13 21.43
N GLY A 428 -12.40 -14.93 21.69
CA GLY A 428 -13.43 -15.24 20.70
C GLY A 428 -13.11 -16.47 19.85
N ASN A 429 -13.98 -17.47 19.87
CA ASN A 429 -13.96 -18.51 18.84
C ASN A 429 -14.40 -17.88 17.52
N ASP A 430 -13.90 -18.42 16.41
CA ASP A 430 -14.26 -17.97 15.07
C ASP A 430 -13.87 -16.49 14.81
N VAL A 431 -12.87 -15.98 15.54
CA VAL A 431 -12.26 -14.66 15.32
C VAL A 431 -10.84 -14.84 14.77
N TYR A 432 -10.49 -14.04 13.77
CA TYR A 432 -9.14 -14.03 13.22
C TYR A 432 -8.17 -13.35 14.17
N HIS A 433 -7.02 -13.97 14.37
CA HIS A 433 -5.88 -13.41 15.08
C HIS A 433 -4.63 -13.56 14.22
N HIS A 434 -3.79 -12.53 14.24
CA HIS A 434 -2.42 -12.66 13.75
C HIS A 434 -1.53 -13.13 14.89
N VAL A 435 -0.66 -14.10 14.61
CA VAL A 435 0.29 -14.62 15.59
C VAL A 435 1.68 -14.70 14.96
N ALA A 436 2.70 -14.27 15.71
CA ALA A 436 4.08 -14.38 15.25
C ALA A 436 5.05 -14.74 16.36
N LEU A 437 5.98 -15.63 16.04
CA LEU A 437 7.23 -15.82 16.76
C LEU A 437 8.34 -15.14 15.97
N MET A 438 9.07 -14.25 16.63
CA MET A 438 10.23 -13.57 16.08
C MET A 438 11.46 -13.85 16.93
N TYR A 439 12.59 -14.08 16.27
CA TYR A 439 13.89 -14.00 16.88
C TYR A 439 14.69 -12.88 16.23
N ASP A 440 15.24 -12.00 17.05
CA ASP A 440 16.09 -10.90 16.65
C ASP A 440 17.51 -11.14 17.17
N ALA A 441 18.41 -11.53 16.27
CA ALA A 441 19.81 -11.82 16.56
C ALA A 441 20.62 -10.54 16.84
N ASP A 442 20.13 -9.39 16.35
CA ASP A 442 20.81 -8.09 16.44
C ASP A 442 20.22 -7.20 17.55
N ALA A 443 19.21 -7.69 18.27
CA ALA A 443 18.63 -6.99 19.41
C ALA A 443 19.70 -6.60 20.44
N MET A 444 19.57 -5.38 20.97
CA MET A 444 20.45 -4.84 21.99
C MET A 444 19.69 -4.69 23.32
N PRO A 445 20.31 -5.02 24.48
CA PRO A 445 21.73 -5.33 24.67
C PRO A 445 22.12 -6.79 24.35
N ARG A 446 21.15 -7.66 24.05
CA ARG A 446 21.32 -9.08 23.72
C ARG A 446 20.22 -9.53 22.75
N PRO A 447 20.46 -10.60 21.98
CA PRO A 447 19.45 -11.21 21.14
C PRO A 447 18.16 -11.53 21.91
N ALA A 448 17.02 -11.43 21.25
CA ALA A 448 15.73 -11.59 21.89
C ALA A 448 14.75 -12.40 21.04
N ALA A 449 14.04 -13.32 21.68
CA ALA A 449 12.88 -14.00 21.10
C ALA A 449 11.60 -13.34 21.62
N ARG A 450 10.63 -13.11 20.74
CA ARG A 450 9.40 -12.39 21.04
C ARG A 450 8.18 -13.08 20.44
N LEU A 451 7.09 -13.06 21.19
CA LEU A 451 5.78 -13.51 20.76
C LEU A 451 4.89 -12.29 20.54
N PHE A 452 4.22 -12.26 19.40
CA PHE A 452 3.25 -11.24 19.03
C PHE A 452 1.88 -11.88 18.83
N VAL A 453 0.85 -11.18 19.27
CA VAL A 453 -0.54 -11.48 18.96
C VAL A 453 -1.22 -10.19 18.56
N ASP A 454 -1.84 -10.20 17.39
CA ASP A 454 -2.44 -9.01 16.78
C ASP A 454 -1.45 -7.82 16.80
N GLY A 455 -0.17 -8.12 16.53
CA GLY A 455 0.91 -7.14 16.30
C GLY A 455 1.48 -6.56 17.56
N ILE A 456 0.86 -6.88 18.69
CA ILE A 456 1.29 -6.44 19.99
C ILE A 456 2.30 -7.46 20.54
N PRO A 457 3.50 -7.04 20.95
CA PRO A 457 4.43 -7.92 21.66
C PRO A 457 3.84 -8.29 23.02
N VAL A 458 3.67 -9.59 23.26
CA VAL A 458 2.96 -10.13 24.44
C VAL A 458 3.88 -10.90 25.39
N SER A 459 5.04 -11.33 24.91
CA SER A 459 6.04 -12.06 25.68
C SER A 459 7.43 -11.91 25.03
N GLU A 460 8.48 -11.87 25.85
CA GLU A 460 9.87 -11.72 25.41
C GLU A 460 10.80 -12.57 26.30
N ASP A 461 11.85 -13.13 25.68
CA ASP A 461 12.97 -13.77 26.37
C ASP A 461 14.31 -13.32 25.74
N THR A 462 15.31 -13.02 26.56
CA THR A 462 16.63 -12.51 26.15
C THR A 462 17.79 -13.47 26.48
N GLU A 463 17.48 -14.67 26.97
CA GLU A 463 18.45 -15.73 27.26
C GLU A 463 18.60 -16.73 26.11
N TYR A 464 18.03 -16.42 24.95
CA TYR A 464 18.10 -17.27 23.77
C TYR A 464 19.53 -17.43 23.23
N ALA A 465 19.96 -18.68 23.08
CA ALA A 465 21.26 -19.05 22.50
C ALA A 465 21.06 -19.94 21.27
N ALA A 466 21.09 -19.31 20.09
CA ALA A 466 20.98 -19.96 18.79
C ALA A 466 21.92 -21.17 18.63
N ASP A 467 21.44 -22.20 17.93
CA ASP A 467 22.22 -23.33 17.44
C ASP A 467 22.73 -23.09 16.01
N ASP A 468 23.50 -24.03 15.45
CA ASP A 468 24.00 -23.97 14.07
C ASP A 468 22.86 -24.08 13.03
N GLU A 469 23.12 -23.74 11.76
CA GLU A 469 22.16 -23.85 10.65
C GLU A 469 21.61 -25.28 10.49
N ILE A 470 20.29 -25.41 10.28
CA ILE A 470 19.62 -26.71 10.18
C ILE A 470 18.69 -26.77 8.96
N MET A 471 18.71 -27.91 8.28
CA MET A 471 17.74 -28.28 7.24
C MET A 471 16.59 -29.07 7.87
N ARG A 472 15.36 -28.56 7.74
CA ARG A 472 14.15 -29.15 8.32
C ARG A 472 12.96 -29.03 7.36
N SER A 473 11.85 -29.67 7.72
CA SER A 473 10.56 -29.39 7.08
C SER A 473 9.75 -28.49 8.00
N LEU A 474 9.04 -27.51 7.46
CA LEU A 474 7.95 -26.85 8.15
C LEU A 474 6.69 -27.73 8.10
N ALA A 475 6.05 -27.92 9.26
CA ALA A 475 4.74 -28.54 9.40
C ALA A 475 3.71 -27.51 9.89
N ILE A 476 2.51 -27.54 9.30
CA ILE A 476 1.41 -26.60 9.54
C ILE A 476 0.19 -27.39 10.00
N GLY A 477 -0.43 -26.95 11.10
CA GLY A 477 -1.72 -27.45 11.60
C GLY A 477 -1.68 -28.74 12.45
N ASP A 478 -0.54 -29.43 12.55
CA ASP A 478 -0.34 -30.53 13.50
C ASP A 478 1.16 -30.76 13.73
N LEU A 479 1.49 -31.50 14.79
CA LEU A 479 2.83 -31.99 15.06
C LEU A 479 3.36 -32.93 13.96
N PRO A 480 4.68 -33.10 13.89
CA PRO A 480 5.30 -34.22 13.21
C PRO A 480 4.71 -35.56 13.67
N VAL A 481 4.35 -36.45 12.73
CA VAL A 481 3.84 -37.81 13.03
C VAL A 481 4.82 -38.60 13.91
N SER A 482 6.11 -38.28 13.83
CA SER A 482 7.21 -38.85 14.63
C SER A 482 7.17 -38.46 16.11
N VAL A 483 6.48 -37.37 16.48
CA VAL A 483 6.52 -36.77 17.82
C VAL A 483 5.17 -36.89 18.55
N GLY A 484 4.05 -36.79 17.83
CA GLY A 484 2.72 -36.89 18.42
C GLY A 484 1.64 -36.30 17.52
N SER A 485 0.50 -35.92 18.12
CA SER A 485 -0.56 -35.17 17.44
C SER A 485 -1.17 -34.17 18.43
N ALA A 486 -1.26 -32.93 18.00
CA ALA A 486 -1.89 -31.79 18.65
C ALA A 486 -2.51 -30.91 17.55
N PRO A 487 -3.57 -31.40 16.88
CA PRO A 487 -4.08 -30.80 15.66
C PRO A 487 -4.74 -29.45 15.93
N PHE A 488 -4.58 -28.52 15.00
CA PHE A 488 -5.35 -27.28 14.98
C PHE A 488 -6.79 -27.53 14.58
N ALA A 489 -7.70 -26.84 15.26
CA ALA A 489 -9.13 -26.87 14.98
C ALA A 489 -9.61 -25.47 14.55
N GLY A 490 -9.70 -25.24 13.25
CA GLY A 490 -10.15 -23.96 12.69
C GLY A 490 -9.44 -23.62 11.39
N VAL A 491 -9.32 -22.34 11.09
CA VAL A 491 -8.64 -21.87 9.87
C VAL A 491 -7.20 -21.47 10.21
N ILE A 492 -6.25 -21.86 9.37
CA ILE A 492 -4.90 -21.27 9.32
C ILE A 492 -4.70 -20.78 7.89
N SER A 493 -4.19 -19.56 7.73
CA SER A 493 -3.80 -19.04 6.42
C SER A 493 -2.66 -18.04 6.53
N ASP A 494 -2.05 -17.72 5.39
CA ASP A 494 -0.93 -16.79 5.27
C ASP A 494 0.21 -17.18 6.22
N VAL A 495 0.65 -18.44 6.15
CA VAL A 495 1.81 -18.90 6.93
C VAL A 495 3.07 -18.40 6.24
N ARG A 496 3.79 -17.48 6.88
CA ARG A 496 5.05 -16.93 6.37
C ARG A 496 6.22 -17.29 7.28
N MET A 497 7.36 -17.59 6.67
CA MET A 497 8.65 -17.60 7.34
C MET A 497 9.64 -16.69 6.62
N SER A 498 10.42 -15.95 7.38
CA SER A 498 11.39 -14.98 6.87
C SER A 498 12.71 -15.05 7.61
N ASN A 499 13.78 -14.65 6.94
CA ASN A 499 15.17 -14.63 7.42
C ASN A 499 15.54 -13.31 8.15
N THR A 500 14.53 -12.54 8.56
CA THR A 500 14.67 -11.23 9.22
C THR A 500 13.73 -11.11 10.42
N ALA A 501 14.07 -10.22 11.35
CA ALA A 501 13.19 -9.79 12.43
C ALA A 501 12.26 -8.71 11.88
N ARG A 502 10.99 -9.04 11.64
CA ARG A 502 10.05 -8.16 10.92
C ARG A 502 9.41 -7.07 11.78
N TYR A 503 9.41 -7.23 13.10
CA TYR A 503 8.68 -6.36 14.02
C TYR A 503 9.64 -5.51 14.84
N ALA A 504 9.48 -4.19 14.81
CA ALA A 504 10.15 -3.29 15.74
C ALA A 504 9.38 -3.24 17.07
N VAL A 505 10.08 -3.30 18.20
CA VAL A 505 9.46 -3.27 19.54
C VAL A 505 8.97 -1.86 19.90
N ASP A 506 9.72 -0.85 19.49
CA ASP A 506 9.43 0.56 19.78
C ASP A 506 8.46 1.19 18.75
N ASP A 507 8.18 0.47 17.67
CA ASP A 507 7.29 0.85 16.58
C ASP A 507 6.55 -0.41 16.09
N PRO A 508 5.68 -1.01 16.94
CA PRO A 508 4.87 -2.13 16.51
C PRO A 508 4.02 -1.66 15.32
N PRO A 509 3.77 -2.53 14.32
CA PRO A 509 2.95 -2.13 13.18
C PRO A 509 1.66 -1.52 13.69
N ALA A 510 1.42 -0.29 13.29
CA ALA A 510 0.24 0.43 13.72
C ALA A 510 -1.00 -0.33 13.23
N ALA A 511 -2.11 -0.28 13.96
CA ALA A 511 -3.33 -1.04 13.61
C ALA A 511 -3.92 -0.67 12.23
N ASP A 512 -3.39 0.39 11.61
CA ASP A 512 -3.68 0.97 10.31
C ASP A 512 -2.61 0.69 9.23
N GLU A 513 -1.53 -0.05 9.55
CA GLU A 513 -0.59 -0.55 8.55
C GLU A 513 -1.30 -1.60 7.64
N PRO A 514 -1.26 -1.47 6.30
CA PRO A 514 -2.10 -2.24 5.38
C PRO A 514 -1.87 -3.76 5.39
N TRP A 515 -0.78 -4.24 5.97
CA TRP A 515 -0.44 -5.65 6.16
C TRP A 515 -0.74 -6.17 7.58
N PHE A 516 -1.21 -5.29 8.49
CA PHE A 516 -1.43 -5.56 9.91
C PHE A 516 -2.90 -5.36 10.37
N VAL A 517 -3.80 -4.97 9.47
CA VAL A 517 -5.25 -4.95 9.76
C VAL A 517 -5.76 -6.38 9.92
N ALA A 518 -6.70 -6.62 10.85
CA ALA A 518 -7.46 -7.88 10.89
C ALA A 518 -8.01 -8.18 9.49
N GLY A 519 -7.42 -9.18 8.84
CA GLY A 519 -7.78 -9.54 7.46
C GLY A 519 -6.79 -9.22 6.36
N ALA A 520 -5.72 -8.50 6.65
CA ALA A 520 -4.66 -8.22 5.71
C ALA A 520 -3.86 -9.48 5.36
N ARG A 521 -3.57 -9.67 4.06
CA ARG A 521 -2.72 -10.77 3.57
C ARG A 521 -1.25 -10.50 3.89
N LEU A 522 -0.51 -11.55 4.22
CA LEU A 522 0.94 -11.45 4.22
C LEU A 522 1.44 -11.48 2.78
N VAL A 523 2.30 -10.53 2.43
CA VAL A 523 2.92 -10.43 1.10
C VAL A 523 4.34 -10.97 1.19
N ALA A 524 4.76 -11.72 0.17
CA ALA A 524 6.13 -12.17 0.04
C ALA A 524 7.01 -11.00 -0.43
N ASP A 525 8.21 -10.92 0.12
CA ASP A 525 9.26 -9.97 -0.25
C ASP A 525 10.61 -10.70 -0.35
N ASP A 526 11.69 -9.96 -0.62
CA ASP A 526 13.03 -10.52 -0.79
C ASP A 526 13.58 -11.23 0.46
N GLU A 527 12.99 -10.98 1.64
CA GLU A 527 13.37 -11.60 2.92
C GLU A 527 12.45 -12.78 3.29
N THR A 528 11.47 -13.09 2.43
CA THR A 528 10.54 -14.20 2.61
C THR A 528 11.14 -15.49 2.10
N ILE A 529 11.31 -16.46 3.01
CA ILE A 529 11.79 -17.81 2.67
C ILE A 529 10.62 -18.62 2.08
N VAL A 530 9.49 -18.65 2.79
CA VAL A 530 8.25 -19.29 2.33
C VAL A 530 7.04 -18.47 2.71
N LEU A 531 6.04 -18.47 1.84
CA LEU A 531 4.71 -17.92 2.11
C LEU A 531 3.68 -18.91 1.58
N TYR A 532 2.88 -19.49 2.47
CA TYR A 532 1.68 -20.22 2.09
C TYR A 532 0.50 -19.28 2.29
N PRO A 533 -0.03 -18.67 1.24
CA PRO A 533 -1.24 -17.86 1.35
C PRO A 533 -2.43 -18.75 1.78
N ILE A 534 -2.41 -20.02 1.34
CA ILE A 534 -3.41 -21.05 1.64
C ILE A 534 -4.77 -20.70 0.99
N HIS A 535 -4.80 -20.45 -0.33
CA HIS A 535 -6.03 -20.11 -1.10
C HIS A 535 -6.41 -21.14 -2.15
N GLU A 536 -6.08 -22.40 -1.91
CA GLU A 536 -6.19 -23.38 -2.96
C GLU A 536 -7.63 -23.80 -3.20
N SER A 537 -7.96 -24.02 -4.48
CA SER A 537 -9.28 -24.50 -4.86
C SER A 537 -9.62 -25.81 -4.13
N PRO A 538 -10.91 -26.05 -3.81
CA PRO A 538 -11.34 -27.30 -3.19
C PRO A 538 -10.76 -28.54 -3.89
N GLY A 539 -10.09 -29.40 -3.13
CA GLY A 539 -9.47 -30.64 -3.63
C GLY A 539 -7.99 -30.57 -3.97
N ALA A 540 -7.32 -29.43 -3.75
CA ALA A 540 -5.86 -29.38 -3.87
C ALA A 540 -5.17 -30.32 -2.87
N THR A 541 -4.05 -30.90 -3.30
CA THR A 541 -3.27 -31.89 -2.54
C THR A 541 -1.96 -31.34 -1.99
N MET A 542 -1.62 -30.09 -2.30
CA MET A 542 -0.38 -29.45 -1.89
C MET A 542 -0.57 -27.95 -1.81
N LEU A 543 -0.18 -27.30 -0.71
CA LEU A 543 -0.10 -25.85 -0.57
C LEU A 543 1.04 -25.28 -1.41
N ARG A 544 0.71 -24.42 -2.36
CA ARG A 544 1.70 -23.66 -3.15
C ARG A 544 2.40 -22.63 -2.29
N ASP A 545 3.69 -22.51 -2.55
CA ASP A 545 4.57 -21.51 -1.93
C ASP A 545 4.60 -20.29 -2.86
N GLY A 546 4.29 -19.12 -2.30
CA GLY A 546 4.40 -17.81 -2.94
C GLY A 546 5.74 -17.13 -2.72
N GLY A 547 6.66 -17.76 -1.97
CA GLY A 547 8.04 -17.34 -1.79
C GLY A 547 8.96 -17.70 -2.97
N SER A 548 10.22 -17.32 -2.86
CA SER A 548 11.21 -17.43 -3.95
C SER A 548 11.71 -18.87 -4.21
N ASP A 549 11.55 -19.78 -3.25
CA ASP A 549 12.15 -21.13 -3.29
C ASP A 549 11.21 -22.24 -3.80
N ALA A 550 9.93 -21.93 -4.06
CA ALA A 550 8.90 -22.85 -4.55
C ALA A 550 8.75 -24.13 -3.70
N LEU A 551 8.82 -24.00 -2.37
CA LEU A 551 8.80 -25.11 -1.40
C LEU A 551 7.37 -25.60 -1.11
N HIS A 552 6.66 -26.11 -2.12
CA HIS A 552 5.26 -26.54 -1.98
C HIS A 552 5.06 -27.58 -0.87
N ALA A 553 4.09 -27.36 0.03
CA ALA A 553 3.79 -28.27 1.14
C ALA A 553 2.76 -29.34 0.74
N THR A 554 3.01 -30.62 1.03
CA THR A 554 2.02 -31.68 0.79
C THR A 554 0.96 -31.69 1.88
N ILE A 555 -0.32 -31.76 1.49
CA ILE A 555 -1.46 -31.83 2.42
C ILE A 555 -1.73 -33.29 2.79
N SER A 556 -2.01 -33.53 4.08
CA SER A 556 -2.33 -34.85 4.64
C SER A 556 -3.32 -34.74 5.81
N GLY A 557 -4.10 -35.77 6.09
CA GLY A 557 -5.11 -35.72 7.16
C GLY A 557 -6.24 -34.71 6.85
N GLY A 558 -7.16 -34.47 7.80
CA GLY A 558 -8.41 -33.70 7.62
C GLY A 558 -8.28 -32.20 7.33
N VAL A 559 -7.37 -31.80 6.44
CA VAL A 559 -7.34 -30.44 5.86
C VAL A 559 -8.37 -30.40 4.75
N THR A 560 -9.34 -29.51 4.88
CA THR A 560 -10.32 -29.22 3.84
C THR A 560 -10.22 -27.76 3.45
N LEU A 561 -10.00 -27.52 2.17
CA LEU A 561 -10.09 -26.18 1.60
C LEU A 561 -11.57 -25.84 1.43
N ALA A 562 -12.02 -24.84 2.16
CA ALA A 562 -13.41 -24.42 2.18
C ALA A 562 -13.49 -22.92 1.90
N THR A 563 -14.60 -22.49 1.31
CA THR A 563 -14.93 -21.08 1.24
C THR A 563 -15.11 -20.56 2.67
N VAL A 564 -14.35 -19.53 3.03
CA VAL A 564 -14.47 -18.86 4.33
C VAL A 564 -15.07 -17.47 4.12
N ALA A 565 -15.61 -16.87 5.17
CA ALA A 565 -15.94 -15.45 5.13
C ALA A 565 -14.64 -14.67 4.85
N CYS A 566 -14.70 -13.75 3.88
CA CYS A 566 -13.61 -12.81 3.66
C CYS A 566 -13.34 -12.03 4.94
N ARG A 567 -12.05 -11.88 5.25
CA ARG A 567 -11.60 -11.30 6.52
C ARG A 567 -11.92 -9.82 6.59
#